data_AF-A0A520IFP5-F1
#
_entry.id   AF-A0A520IFP5-F1
#
_cell.length_a   1.000
_cell.length_b   1.000
_cell.length_c   1.000
_cell.angle_alpha   90.00
_cell.angle_beta   90.00
_cell.angle_gamma   90.00
#
_symmetry.space_group_name_H-M   'P 1'
#
loop_
_entity.id
_entity.type
_entity.pdbx_description
1 polymer ?
#
loop_
_entity_poly.entity_id
_entity_poly.type
_entity_poly.pdbx_seq_one_letter_code
_entity_poly.pdbx_strand_id
1 'polypeptide(L)'
;PDGGLHAVGAIERLEAGEVEAVSPSVGDIHRVSNAFDDRVSISIHLYGSNIGAVERATYDAAGTPKRFVSGYANAVLPNLWDRSGATA
;
A
#
# COMPACT_ATOMS: atom_id res chain seq x y z
N PRO A 1 10.62 -26.34 1.94
CA PRO A 1 10.76 -24.93 2.37
C PRO A 1 10.41 -24.81 3.85
N ASP A 2 11.14 -23.99 4.59
CA ASP A 2 10.97 -23.78 6.05
C ASP A 2 9.69 -23.01 6.42
N GLY A 3 8.96 -22.49 5.42
CA GLY A 3 7.70 -21.77 5.60
C GLY A 3 7.90 -20.30 6.02
N GLY A 4 9.13 -19.84 6.14
CA GLY A 4 9.46 -18.47 6.50
C GLY A 4 9.26 -17.49 5.35
N LEU A 5 9.06 -16.21 5.69
CA LEU A 5 9.13 -15.13 4.72
C LEU A 5 10.58 -14.74 4.48
N HIS A 6 10.98 -14.76 3.22
CA HIS A 6 12.31 -14.38 2.78
C HIS A 6 12.20 -13.22 1.80
N ALA A 7 13.13 -12.27 1.88
CA ALA A 7 13.21 -11.20 0.88
C ALA A 7 13.53 -11.82 -0.50
N VAL A 8 12.76 -11.43 -1.51
CA VAL A 8 12.95 -11.88 -2.89
C VAL A 8 13.31 -10.66 -3.73
N GLY A 9 14.40 -10.77 -4.50
CA GLY A 9 14.86 -9.69 -5.36
C GLY A 9 15.60 -8.57 -4.63
N ALA A 10 15.94 -7.52 -5.38
CA ALA A 10 16.49 -6.29 -4.82
C ALA A 10 15.36 -5.44 -4.23
N ILE A 11 15.69 -4.59 -3.26
CA ILE A 11 14.76 -3.56 -2.79
C ILE A 11 14.61 -2.54 -3.92
N GLU A 12 13.38 -2.38 -4.40
CA GLU A 12 13.04 -1.35 -5.37
C GLU A 12 12.76 -0.01 -4.67
N ARG A 13 13.22 1.07 -5.28
CA ARG A 13 12.98 2.43 -4.81
C ARG A 13 12.11 3.13 -5.84
N LEU A 14 10.90 3.51 -5.42
CA LEU A 14 9.99 4.28 -6.27
C LEU A 14 10.22 5.77 -6.09
N GLU A 15 10.44 6.45 -7.20
CA GLU A 15 10.52 7.90 -7.29
C GLU A 15 9.15 8.51 -7.67
N ALA A 16 9.03 9.83 -7.49
CA ALA A 16 7.81 10.55 -7.83
C ALA A 16 7.46 10.40 -9.32
N GLY A 17 6.26 9.88 -9.60
CA GLY A 17 5.76 9.62 -10.96
C GLY A 17 5.92 8.17 -11.42
N GLU A 18 6.68 7.35 -10.69
CA GLU A 18 6.79 5.91 -10.96
C GLU A 18 5.58 5.15 -10.40
N VAL A 19 5.28 4.00 -11.02
CA VAL A 19 4.16 3.14 -10.67
C VAL A 19 4.63 1.69 -10.66
N GLU A 20 4.30 0.97 -9.60
CA GLU A 20 4.51 -0.47 -9.45
C GLU A 20 3.15 -1.18 -9.33
N ALA A 21 3.10 -2.46 -9.74
CA ALA A 21 1.90 -3.28 -9.66
C ALA A 21 2.11 -4.49 -8.73
N VAL A 22 1.10 -4.77 -7.91
CA VAL A 22 1.07 -5.92 -7.00
C VAL A 22 -0.25 -6.66 -7.16
N SER A 23 -0.21 -7.99 -7.09
CA SER A 23 -1.40 -8.83 -7.13
C SER A 23 -1.05 -10.26 -6.74
N PRO A 24 -2.03 -11.11 -6.39
CA PRO A 24 -1.80 -12.53 -6.17
C PRO A 24 -1.09 -13.25 -7.33
N SER A 25 -1.21 -12.76 -8.57
CA SER A 25 -0.59 -13.39 -9.74
C SER A 25 0.79 -12.86 -10.10
N VAL A 26 1.19 -11.66 -9.65
CA VAL A 26 2.51 -11.07 -9.94
C VAL A 26 3.43 -10.98 -8.71
N GLY A 27 2.87 -11.11 -7.51
CA GLY A 27 3.55 -10.91 -6.22
C GLY A 27 2.72 -10.00 -5.33
N ASP A 28 2.29 -10.50 -4.16
CA ASP A 28 1.33 -9.82 -3.28
C ASP A 28 1.82 -9.64 -1.84
N ILE A 29 3.04 -10.12 -1.54
CA ILE A 29 3.67 -9.98 -0.22
C ILE A 29 4.90 -9.10 -0.39
N HIS A 30 4.86 -7.91 0.19
CA HIS A 30 5.96 -6.96 0.19
C HIS A 30 6.04 -6.19 1.51
N ARG A 31 7.14 -5.47 1.70
CA ARG A 31 7.32 -4.50 2.78
C ARG A 31 7.75 -3.17 2.18
N VAL A 32 6.97 -2.13 2.42
CA VAL A 32 7.26 -0.76 1.99
C VAL A 32 7.74 0.05 3.19
N SER A 33 8.76 0.90 3.00
CA SER A 33 9.24 1.84 4.01
C SER A 33 9.47 3.22 3.38
N ASN A 34 9.39 4.27 4.19
CA ASN A 34 9.80 5.59 3.76
C ASN A 34 11.29 5.55 3.36
N ALA A 35 11.61 6.14 2.21
CA ALA A 35 12.94 6.12 1.65
C ALA A 35 13.84 7.25 2.19
N PHE A 36 13.31 8.07 3.10
CA PHE A 36 14.00 9.17 3.76
C PHE A 36 13.72 9.14 5.27
N ASP A 37 14.74 9.44 6.06
CA ASP A 37 14.65 9.49 7.53
C ASP A 37 14.26 10.87 8.07
N ASP A 38 14.21 11.89 7.21
CA ASP A 38 14.12 13.32 7.58
C ASP A 38 12.92 14.04 6.96
N ARG A 39 12.10 13.36 6.14
CA ARG A 39 10.95 13.96 5.47
C ARG A 39 9.83 12.98 5.21
N VAL A 40 8.64 13.52 4.97
CA VAL A 40 7.44 12.76 4.60
C VAL A 40 7.51 12.37 3.12
N SER A 41 7.11 11.14 2.82
CA SER A 41 6.83 10.65 1.48
C SER A 41 5.35 10.27 1.37
N ILE A 42 4.74 10.50 0.20
CA ILE A 42 3.33 10.17 -0.07
C ILE A 42 3.25 9.39 -1.36
N SER A 43 2.60 8.23 -1.30
CA SER A 43 2.23 7.41 -2.45
C SER A 43 0.70 7.35 -2.59
N ILE A 44 0.21 7.20 -3.82
CA ILE A 44 -1.21 7.02 -4.11
C ILE A 44 -1.45 5.56 -4.47
N HIS A 45 -2.31 4.88 -3.72
CA HIS A 45 -2.57 3.46 -3.89
C HIS A 45 -3.94 3.25 -4.54
N LEU A 46 -3.98 2.42 -5.57
CA LEU A 46 -5.22 2.00 -6.23
C LEU A 46 -5.37 0.49 -6.11
N TYR A 47 -6.53 0.06 -5.61
CA TYR A 47 -6.83 -1.35 -5.40
C TYR A 47 -8.13 -1.74 -6.09
N GLY A 48 -8.23 -3.00 -6.52
CA GLY A 48 -9.43 -3.56 -7.15
C GLY A 48 -10.61 -3.81 -6.19
N SER A 49 -10.60 -3.24 -4.99
CA SER A 49 -11.64 -3.41 -3.96
C SER A 49 -11.64 -2.24 -2.98
N ASN A 50 -12.63 -2.19 -2.09
CA ASN A 50 -12.62 -1.32 -0.91
C ASN A 50 -11.55 -1.82 0.08
N ILE A 51 -10.29 -1.44 -0.14
CA ILE A 51 -9.13 -2.03 0.56
C ILE A 51 -9.24 -1.95 2.08
N GLY A 52 -9.83 -0.87 2.60
CA GLY A 52 -10.04 -0.69 4.04
C GLY A 52 -10.96 -1.75 4.67
N ALA A 53 -11.74 -2.48 3.88
CA ALA A 53 -12.63 -3.55 4.33
C ALA A 53 -12.16 -4.96 3.94
N VAL A 54 -11.07 -5.09 3.18
CA VAL A 54 -10.55 -6.41 2.77
C VAL A 54 -9.89 -7.08 3.96
N GLU A 55 -10.29 -8.33 4.23
CA GLU A 55 -9.59 -9.22 5.15
C GLU A 55 -8.37 -9.84 4.48
N ARG A 56 -7.19 -9.59 5.04
CA ARG A 56 -5.89 -10.06 4.57
C ARG A 56 -4.97 -10.38 5.74
N ALA A 57 -3.69 -10.63 5.49
CA ALA A 57 -2.72 -10.97 6.53
C ALA A 57 -1.53 -10.00 6.55
N THR A 58 -1.05 -9.69 7.76
CA THR A 58 0.33 -9.26 8.00
C THR A 58 1.14 -10.46 8.50
N TYR A 59 2.46 -10.40 8.40
CA TYR A 59 3.33 -11.49 8.81
C TYR A 59 4.44 -10.99 9.73
N ASP A 60 4.82 -11.82 10.70
CA ASP A 60 6.02 -11.58 11.52
C ASP A 60 7.31 -12.03 10.80
N ALA A 61 8.46 -11.83 11.45
CA ALA A 61 9.76 -12.22 10.90
C ALA A 61 9.93 -13.74 10.74
N ALA A 62 9.13 -14.55 11.44
CA ALA A 62 9.10 -16.01 11.28
C ALA A 62 8.14 -16.46 10.18
N GLY A 63 7.38 -15.54 9.57
CA GLY A 63 6.38 -15.82 8.54
C GLY A 63 5.01 -16.21 9.10
N THR A 64 4.74 -16.00 10.39
CA THR A 64 3.43 -16.32 10.99
C THR A 64 2.38 -15.30 10.54
N PRO A 65 1.25 -15.73 9.92
CA PRO A 65 0.20 -14.83 9.50
C PRO A 65 -0.64 -14.33 10.68
N LYS A 66 -1.05 -13.06 10.61
CA LYS A 66 -2.03 -12.44 11.49
C LYS A 66 -3.11 -11.76 10.67
N ARG A 67 -4.37 -12.08 10.96
CA ARG A 67 -5.55 -11.43 10.34
C ARG A 67 -5.46 -9.91 10.46
N PHE A 68 -5.71 -9.22 9.36
CA PHE A 68 -5.58 -7.77 9.23
C PHE A 68 -6.66 -7.19 8.31
N VAL A 69 -7.29 -6.11 8.77
CA VAL A 69 -8.19 -5.25 8.01
C VAL A 69 -7.70 -3.82 8.25
N SER A 70 -7.34 -3.08 7.20
CA SER A 70 -6.60 -1.82 7.37
C SER A 70 -7.47 -0.64 7.81
N GLY A 71 -8.76 -0.65 7.50
CA GLY A 71 -9.61 0.52 7.69
C GLY A 71 -9.12 1.73 6.89
N TYR A 72 -9.54 2.91 7.35
CA TYR A 72 -9.12 4.21 6.84
C TYR A 72 -8.80 5.14 8.01
N ALA A 73 -7.82 6.03 7.85
CA ALA A 73 -7.45 7.00 8.87
C ALA A 73 -8.45 8.16 8.98
N ASN A 74 -9.22 8.43 7.92
CA ASN A 74 -10.17 9.52 7.80
C ASN A 74 -11.62 9.00 7.86
N ALA A 75 -12.51 9.80 8.47
CA ALA A 75 -13.95 9.52 8.51
C ALA A 75 -14.75 10.24 7.41
N VAL A 76 -14.12 11.21 6.71
CA VAL A 76 -14.74 12.02 5.66
C VAL A 76 -13.86 12.01 4.41
N LEU A 77 -14.48 12.09 3.24
CA LEU A 77 -13.80 12.18 1.95
C LEU A 77 -13.76 13.62 1.46
N PRO A 78 -12.71 14.04 0.73
CA PRO A 78 -12.71 15.32 0.05
C PRO A 78 -13.84 15.38 -0.98
N ASN A 79 -14.54 16.51 -1.06
CA ASN A 79 -15.49 16.76 -2.14
C ASN A 79 -14.72 17.20 -3.38
N LEU A 80 -14.51 16.28 -4.32
CA LEU A 80 -13.83 16.55 -5.58
C LEU A 80 -14.78 17.04 -6.69
N TRP A 81 -16.05 17.26 -6.38
CA TRP A 81 -17.12 17.46 -7.37
C TRP A 81 -17.67 18.89 -7.44
N ASP A 82 -17.28 19.79 -6.54
CA ASP A 82 -17.72 21.18 -6.60
C ASP A 82 -16.99 21.92 -7.75
N ARG A 83 -17.75 22.20 -8.81
CA ARG A 83 -17.25 22.89 -10.02
C ARG A 83 -17.61 24.37 -10.06
N SER A 84 -18.29 24.90 -9.04
CA SER A 84 -18.80 26.28 -9.06
C SER A 84 -17.69 27.34 -9.05
N GLY A 85 -16.52 27.01 -8.52
CA GLY A 85 -15.35 27.90 -8.45
C GLY A 85 -14.28 27.70 -9.54
N ALA A 86 -14.46 26.75 -10.46
CA ALA A 86 -13.48 26.49 -11.51
C ALA A 86 -13.64 27.52 -12.64
N THR A 87 -12.77 28.53 -12.69
CA THR A 87 -12.56 29.33 -13.91
C THR A 87 -11.88 28.46 -14.96
N ALA A 88 -12.44 28.44 -16.17
CA ALA A 88 -11.86 27.76 -17.34
C ALA A 88 -10.46 28.27 -17.69
#